data_AF-A0A7X6XEL0-F1
#
_entry.id   AF-A0A7X6XEL0-F1
#
_cell.length_a   1.000
_cell.length_b   1.000
_cell.length_c   1.000
_cell.angle_alpha   90.00
_cell.angle_beta   90.00
_cell.angle_gamma   90.00
#
_symmetry.space_group_name_H-M   'P 1'
#
loop_
_entity.id
_entity.type
_entity.pdbx_description
1 polymer ?
#
loop_
_entity_poly.entity_id
_entity_poly.type
_entity_poly.pdbx_seq_one_letter_code
_entity_poly.pdbx_strand_id
1 'polypeptide(L)'
;MDKINIELHENCENWVMYEFAKRLGITPMQLIAPNKKPRISDVRQLYCKLRYELHGLTFVELGEELGRAHTTVRYGVLRINDLLRLNDKRTLAMWNRVRDISELPI
;
A
#
# COMPACT_ATOMS: atom_id res chain seq x y z
N MET A 1 -0.92 7.25 -26.95
CA MET A 1 -1.14 7.30 -25.49
C MET A 1 -0.94 8.75 -25.08
N ASP A 2 -2.04 9.46 -24.86
CA ASP A 2 -2.04 10.91 -24.65
C ASP A 2 -1.47 11.28 -23.28
N LYS A 3 -0.70 12.37 -23.24
CA LYS A 3 -0.07 12.92 -22.03
C LYS A 3 -1.05 13.17 -20.87
N ILE A 4 -2.34 13.36 -21.18
CA ILE A 4 -3.42 13.57 -20.20
C ILE A 4 -3.64 12.32 -19.33
N ASN A 5 -3.48 11.11 -19.86
CA ASN A 5 -3.62 9.87 -19.06
C ASN A 5 -2.43 9.65 -18.11
N ILE A 6 -1.26 10.25 -18.39
CA ILE A 6 -0.07 10.14 -17.56
C ILE A 6 -0.17 11.09 -16.36
N GLU A 7 -0.60 12.34 -16.57
CA GLU A 7 -0.75 13.34 -15.48
C GLU A 7 -1.88 13.01 -14.49
N LEU A 8 -2.94 12.32 -14.93
CA LEU A 8 -3.98 11.83 -14.03
C LEU A 8 -3.48 10.65 -13.18
N HIS A 9 -2.69 9.74 -13.74
CA HIS A 9 -2.10 8.63 -12.97
C HIS A 9 -1.14 9.14 -11.88
N GLU A 10 -0.24 10.08 -12.20
CA GLU A 10 0.73 10.62 -11.23
C GLU A 10 0.07 11.34 -10.04
N ASN A 11 -1.13 11.91 -10.22
CA ASN A 11 -1.90 12.51 -9.12
C ASN A 11 -2.75 11.51 -8.34
N CYS A 12 -3.25 10.43 -8.97
CA CYS A 12 -4.07 9.41 -8.31
C CYS A 12 -3.25 8.51 -7.38
N GLU A 13 -2.03 8.14 -7.78
CA GLU A 13 -1.16 7.24 -6.99
C GLU A 13 -0.72 7.88 -5.67
N ASN A 14 -0.48 9.19 -5.67
CA ASN A 14 -0.16 9.94 -4.45
C ASN A 14 -1.38 10.08 -3.52
N TRP A 15 -2.59 10.19 -4.08
CA TRP A 15 -3.81 10.29 -3.27
C TRP A 15 -4.05 9.02 -2.46
N VAL A 16 -3.91 7.84 -3.08
CA VAL A 16 -4.08 6.55 -2.39
C VAL A 16 -3.09 6.41 -1.24
N MET A 17 -1.81 6.72 -1.48
CA MET A 17 -0.78 6.69 -0.44
C MET A 17 -1.10 7.66 0.71
N TYR A 18 -1.53 8.88 0.36
CA TYR A 18 -1.89 9.90 1.34
C TYR A 18 -3.06 9.49 2.23
N GLU A 19 -4.17 9.05 1.62
CA GLU A 19 -5.36 8.64 2.35
C GLU A 19 -5.07 7.39 3.20
N PHE A 20 -4.33 6.41 2.66
CA PHE A 20 -3.89 5.24 3.43
C PHE A 20 -3.06 5.63 4.66
N ALA A 21 -2.06 6.50 4.46
CA ALA A 21 -1.17 6.96 5.52
C ALA A 21 -1.96 7.70 6.63
N LYS A 22 -2.84 8.62 6.22
CA LYS A 22 -3.75 9.35 7.11
C LYS A 22 -4.63 8.40 7.92
N ARG A 23 -5.27 7.42 7.28
CA ARG A 23 -6.14 6.45 7.95
C ARG A 23 -5.42 5.55 8.93
N LEU A 24 -4.09 5.40 8.88
CA LEU A 24 -3.30 4.61 9.83
C LEU A 24 -2.41 5.46 10.77
N GLY A 25 -2.52 6.79 10.69
CA GLY A 25 -1.79 7.73 11.54
C GLY A 25 -0.27 7.67 11.31
N ILE A 26 0.14 7.57 10.05
CA ILE A 26 1.53 7.66 9.60
C ILE A 26 1.65 8.70 8.49
N THR A 27 2.87 9.05 8.08
CA THR A 27 3.09 9.91 6.91
C THR A 27 3.40 9.08 5.66
N PRO A 28 3.07 9.57 4.44
CA PRO A 28 3.46 8.90 3.19
C PRO A 28 4.98 8.62 3.12
N MET A 29 5.79 9.57 3.59
CA MET A 29 7.24 9.40 3.66
C MET A 29 7.68 8.20 4.52
N GLN A 30 6.91 7.82 5.55
CA GLN A 30 7.22 6.63 6.36
C GLN A 30 6.99 5.32 5.59
N LEU A 31 6.11 5.31 4.58
CA LEU A 31 5.92 4.16 3.68
C LEU A 31 7.12 3.99 2.75
N ILE A 32 7.64 5.09 2.20
CA ILE A 32 8.75 5.05 1.24
C ILE A 32 10.10 4.84 1.95
N ALA A 33 10.35 5.60 3.02
CA ALA A 33 11.64 5.60 3.70
C ALA A 33 12.04 4.20 4.22
N PRO A 34 13.35 3.88 4.27
CA PRO A 34 13.89 2.66 4.87
C PRO A 34 13.76 2.69 6.41
N ASN A 35 12.53 2.68 6.90
CA ASN A 35 12.23 2.64 8.33
C ASN A 35 12.09 1.19 8.79
N LYS A 36 12.96 0.77 9.72
CA LYS A 36 13.00 -0.59 10.29
C LYS A 36 12.09 -0.80 11.50
N LYS A 37 11.32 0.22 11.92
CA LYS A 37 10.35 0.04 13.01
C LYS A 37 9.31 -1.00 12.61
N PRO A 38 9.07 -2.07 13.41
CA PRO A 38 8.16 -3.15 13.05
C PRO A 38 6.78 -2.66 12.61
N ARG A 39 6.20 -1.70 13.35
CA ARG A 39 4.91 -1.09 13.01
C ARG A 39 4.88 -0.48 11.61
N ILE A 40 5.93 0.23 11.20
CA ILE A 40 5.99 0.88 9.88
C ILE A 40 6.18 -0.18 8.78
N SER A 41 6.93 -1.25 9.08
CA SER A 41 7.05 -2.39 8.17
C SER A 41 5.70 -3.07 7.93
N ASP A 42 4.94 -3.35 8.99
CA ASP A 42 3.61 -3.99 8.88
C ASP A 42 2.67 -3.11 8.04
N VAL A 43 2.64 -1.80 8.32
CA VAL A 43 1.79 -0.84 7.60
C VAL A 43 2.16 -0.74 6.13
N ARG A 44 3.46 -0.75 5.80
CA ARG A 44 3.92 -0.76 4.40
C ARG A 44 3.55 -2.04 3.66
N GLN A 45 3.68 -3.19 4.31
CA GLN A 45 3.26 -4.46 3.71
C GLN A 45 1.75 -4.50 3.47
N LEU A 46 0.96 -3.93 4.38
CA LEU A 46 -0.47 -3.77 4.24
C LEU A 46 -0.83 -2.86 3.05
N TYR A 47 -0.06 -1.79 2.83
CA TYR A 47 -0.19 -0.92 1.66
C TYR A 47 0.05 -1.67 0.35
N CYS A 48 1.12 -2.47 0.28
CA CYS A 48 1.37 -3.32 -0.89
C CYS A 48 0.20 -4.26 -1.18
N LYS A 49 -0.40 -4.88 -0.15
CA LYS A 49 -1.58 -5.73 -0.33
C LYS A 49 -2.74 -4.95 -0.94
N LEU A 50 -3.03 -3.77 -0.38
CA LEU A 50 -4.13 -2.92 -0.84
C LEU A 50 -3.98 -2.59 -2.34
N ARG A 51 -2.83 -2.04 -2.72
CA ARG A 51 -2.56 -1.66 -4.11
C ARG A 51 -2.57 -2.87 -5.05
N TYR A 52 -2.01 -4.00 -4.61
CA TYR A 52 -1.99 -5.22 -5.42
C TYR A 52 -3.40 -5.79 -5.65
N GLU A 53 -4.20 -5.95 -4.59
CA GLU A 53 -5.49 -6.63 -4.70
C GLU A 53 -6.63 -5.74 -5.17
N LEU A 54 -6.63 -4.46 -4.80
CA LEU A 54 -7.75 -3.56 -5.08
C LEU A 54 -7.50 -2.66 -6.30
N HIS A 55 -6.24 -2.37 -6.60
CA HIS A 55 -5.84 -1.44 -7.67
C HIS A 55 -5.11 -2.15 -8.82
N GLY A 56 -4.81 -3.44 -8.67
CA GLY A 56 -4.26 -4.26 -9.75
C GLY A 56 -2.78 -4.00 -10.07
N LEU A 57 -2.06 -3.25 -9.21
CA LEU A 57 -0.64 -3.00 -9.42
C LEU A 57 0.18 -4.29 -9.30
N THR A 58 1.21 -4.40 -10.13
CA THR A 58 2.20 -5.48 -10.08
C THR A 58 3.19 -5.28 -8.94
N PHE A 59 3.90 -6.35 -8.55
CA PHE A 59 4.97 -6.26 -7.55
C PHE A 59 6.15 -5.40 -8.01
N VAL A 60 6.34 -5.25 -9.33
CA VAL A 60 7.41 -4.42 -9.89
C VAL A 60 7.05 -2.95 -9.74
N GLU A 61 5.86 -2.53 -10.16
CA GLU A 61 5.37 -1.15 -10.02
C GLU A 61 5.37 -0.71 -8.55
N LEU A 62 4.89 -1.56 -7.63
CA LEU A 62 4.95 -1.29 -6.19
C LEU A 62 6.38 -1.22 -5.64
N GLY A 63 7.30 -1.95 -6.25
CA GLY A 63 8.72 -1.88 -5.93
C GLY A 63 9.32 -0.54 -6.35
N GLU A 64 8.99 -0.07 -7.54
CA GLU A 64 9.39 1.24 -8.06
C GLU A 64 8.80 2.37 -7.22
N GLU A 65 7.50 2.33 -6.91
CA GLU A 65 6.79 3.31 -6.08
C GLU A 65 7.41 3.46 -4.68
N LEU A 66 7.79 2.33 -4.05
CA LEU A 66 8.28 2.32 -2.68
C LEU A 66 9.81 2.29 -2.56
N GLY A 67 10.54 2.29 -3.68
CA GLY A 67 11.99 2.12 -3.71
C GLY A 67 12.46 0.78 -3.11
N ARG A 68 11.80 -0.32 -3.46
CA ARG A 68 12.03 -1.68 -2.91
C ARG A 68 12.07 -2.75 -3.98
N ALA A 69 12.78 -3.84 -3.70
CA ALA A 69 12.78 -5.00 -4.56
C ALA A 69 11.38 -5.63 -4.63
N HIS A 70 10.92 -5.99 -5.85
CA HIS A 70 9.63 -6.66 -6.09
C HIS A 70 9.46 -7.95 -5.25
N THR A 71 10.54 -8.67 -4.96
CA THR A 71 10.52 -9.86 -4.08
C THR A 71 10.15 -9.51 -2.63
N THR A 72 10.60 -8.35 -2.15
CA THR A 72 10.25 -7.83 -0.81
C THR A 72 8.79 -7.40 -0.76
N VAL A 73 8.29 -6.79 -1.83
CA VAL A 73 6.87 -6.44 -1.98
C VAL A 73 6.01 -7.70 -1.95
N ARG A 74 6.33 -8.69 -2.80
CA ARG A 74 5.63 -9.98 -2.85
C ARG A 74 5.60 -10.67 -1.49
N TYR A 75 6.73 -10.72 -0.80
CA TYR A 75 6.79 -11.26 0.57
C TYR A 75 5.84 -10.52 1.51
N GLY A 76 5.81 -9.19 1.44
CA GLY A 76 4.91 -8.36 2.24
C GLY A 76 3.43 -8.68 2.02
N VAL A 77 3.00 -8.75 0.76
CA VAL A 77 1.62 -9.07 0.39
C VAL A 77 1.22 -10.45 0.93
N LEU A 78 2.03 -11.47 0.68
CA LEU A 78 1.77 -12.84 1.14
C LEU A 78 1.68 -12.92 2.67
N ARG A 79 2.59 -12.24 3.38
CA ARG A 79 2.60 -12.18 4.83
C ARG A 79 1.31 -11.57 5.39
N ILE A 80 0.82 -10.48 4.82
CA ILE A 80 -0.44 -9.86 5.27
C ILE A 80 -1.62 -10.79 4.99
N ASN A 81 -1.63 -11.49 3.84
CA ASN A 81 -2.66 -12.46 3.51
C ASN A 81 -2.69 -13.61 4.53
N ASP A 82 -1.53 -14.12 4.91
CA ASP A 82 -1.44 -15.15 5.95
C ASP A 82 -1.95 -14.63 7.31
N LEU A 83 -1.56 -13.42 7.71
CA LEU A 83 -2.03 -12.81 8.96
C LEU A 83 -3.54 -12.60 9.00
N LEU A 84 -4.13 -12.15 7.89
CA LEU A 84 -5.59 -12.00 7.77
C LEU A 84 -6.30 -13.34 7.80
N ARG A 85 -5.78 -14.36 7.09
CA ARG A 85 -6.32 -15.73 7.13
C ARG A 85 -6.31 -16.31 8.55
N LEU A 86 -5.29 -15.98 9.34
CA LEU A 86 -5.15 -16.40 10.74
C LEU A 86 -5.95 -15.54 11.73
N ASN A 87 -6.76 -14.58 11.25
CA ASN A 87 -7.50 -13.63 12.07
C ASN A 87 -6.60 -12.88 13.08
N ASP A 88 -5.39 -12.50 12.68
CA ASP A 88 -4.54 -11.63 13.49
C ASP A 88 -5.26 -10.32 13.78
N LYS A 89 -5.60 -10.08 15.06
CA LYS A 89 -6.48 -8.98 15.48
C LYS A 89 -5.95 -7.62 15.05
N ARG A 90 -4.63 -7.42 15.11
CA ARG A 90 -4.00 -6.14 14.76
C ARG A 90 -4.05 -5.90 13.25
N THR A 91 -3.70 -6.90 12.45
CA THR A 91 -3.73 -6.82 10.99
C THR A 91 -5.15 -6.63 10.48
N LEU A 92 -6.11 -7.37 11.02
CA LEU A 92 -7.53 -7.23 10.69
C LEU A 92 -8.05 -5.83 11.02
N ALA A 93 -7.72 -5.28 12.19
CA ALA A 93 -8.10 -3.93 12.57
C ALA A 93 -7.49 -2.87 11.64
N MET A 94 -6.24 -3.02 11.20
CA MET A 94 -5.64 -2.12 10.23
C MET A 94 -6.29 -2.25 8.85
N TRP A 95 -6.54 -3.47 8.38
CA TRP A 95 -7.17 -3.73 7.07
C TRP A 95 -8.57 -3.14 6.98
N ASN A 96 -9.38 -3.30 8.02
CA ASN A 96 -10.74 -2.74 8.06
C ASN A 96 -10.77 -1.22 7.99
N ARG A 97 -9.68 -0.51 8.28
CA ARG A 97 -9.59 0.95 8.15
C ARG A 97 -9.32 1.42 6.73
N VAL A 98 -8.79 0.55 5.86
CA VAL A 98 -8.22 0.97 4.58
C VAL A 98 -8.77 0.21 3.37
N ARG A 99 -9.41 -0.93 3.56
CA ARG A 99 -9.86 -1.82 2.47
C ARG A 99 -10.89 -1.23 1.50
N ASP A 100 -11.45 -0.07 1.82
CA ASP A 100 -12.45 0.68 1.05
C ASP A 100 -11.83 1.87 0.29
N ILE A 101 -10.51 2.07 0.34
CA ILE A 101 -9.83 3.11 -0.43
C ILE A 101 -9.84 2.71 -1.92
N SER A 102 -10.69 3.36 -2.71
CA SER A 102 -10.74 3.31 -4.19
C SER A 102 -9.74 4.28 -4.81
N GLU A 103 -9.38 4.13 -6.08
CA GLU A 103 -8.43 5.05 -6.74
C GLU A 103 -8.93 6.50 -6.89
N LEU A 104 -10.23 6.75 -6.62
CA LEU A 104 -10.85 8.08 -6.64
C LEU A 104 -11.98 8.17 -5.58
N PRO A 105 -12.22 9.34 -4.96
CA PRO A 105 -13.57 9.68 -4.50
C PRO A 105 -14.45 9.95 -5.72
N ILE A 106 -15.60 9.27 -5.78
CA ILE A 106 -16.66 9.52 -6.78
C ILE A 106 -17.22 10.93 -6.58
#